data_AF-A0A1C4JZJ5-F1
#
_entry.id   AF-A0A1C4JZJ5-F1
#
_cell.length_a   1.000
_cell.length_b   1.000
_cell.length_c   1.000
_cell.angle_alpha   90.00
_cell.angle_beta   90.00
_cell.angle_gamma   90.00
#
_symmetry.space_group_name_H-M   'P 1'
#
loop_
_entity.id
_entity.type
_entity.pdbx_description
1 polymer ?
#
loop_
_entity_poly.entity_id
_entity_poly.type
_entity_poly.pdbx_seq_one_letter_code
_entity_poly.pdbx_strand_id
1 'polypeptide(L)'
;MSAQEQRTDRLGVLIEQFDQAREMAEVRLRGLGDEEYLWEPAPGSWSIRRREEAVTPRAYGPGAWVIDKGAPDIPANEYAEVARQVASGMSVAKIAEDWSVSVERVEEVLAFTGEPEPDVVPITTIAWRLGHLHSDFEGRWQWTFGERREDPHLLVDFTPSASLALERFWATLDRHRASIGALTEEQLDTVGLSQYPYGSDPDDAYIGTLANGNLELIHHMAEIALLRDLWRARR
;
A
#
# COMPACT_ATOMS: atom_id res chain seq x y z
N MET A 1 -14.71 0.34 33.39
CA MET A 1 -14.10 0.74 32.11
C MET A 1 -13.79 2.22 32.21
N SER A 2 -12.50 2.58 32.27
CA SER A 2 -12.11 3.98 32.16
C SER A 2 -12.52 4.46 30.78
N ALA A 3 -13.35 5.48 30.68
CA ALA A 3 -13.50 6.21 29.43
C ALA A 3 -12.12 6.79 29.12
N GLN A 4 -11.42 6.19 28.16
CA GLN A 4 -10.22 6.79 27.61
C GLN A 4 -10.70 8.10 26.98
N GLU A 5 -10.17 9.22 27.48
CA GLU A 5 -10.53 10.55 26.97
C GLU A 5 -10.19 10.57 25.48
N GLN A 6 -11.21 10.74 24.63
CA GLN A 6 -11.03 10.69 23.18
C GLN A 6 -10.07 11.83 22.78
N ARG A 7 -8.92 11.47 22.20
CA ARG A 7 -7.99 12.47 21.67
C ARG A 7 -8.55 13.04 20.38
N THR A 8 -8.77 14.35 20.36
CA THR A 8 -9.31 15.07 19.19
C THR A 8 -8.26 15.91 18.48
N ASP A 9 -6.97 15.76 18.84
CA ASP A 9 -5.87 16.37 18.10
C ASP A 9 -5.60 15.62 16.78
N ARG A 10 -4.76 16.21 15.90
CA ARG A 10 -4.51 15.72 14.54
C ARG A 10 -4.03 14.26 14.54
N LEU A 11 -3.07 13.95 15.41
CA LEU A 11 -2.51 12.60 15.55
C LEU A 11 -3.53 11.65 16.18
N GLY A 12 -4.28 12.10 17.17
CA GLY A 12 -5.29 11.31 17.88
C GLY A 12 -6.35 10.75 16.93
N VAL A 13 -6.86 11.58 16.01
CA VAL A 13 -7.86 11.15 15.02
C VAL A 13 -7.28 10.12 14.05
N LEU A 14 -6.05 10.31 13.56
CA LEU A 14 -5.40 9.36 12.64
C LEU A 14 -5.05 8.04 13.33
N ILE A 15 -4.63 8.09 14.60
CA ILE A 15 -4.39 6.91 15.42
C ILE A 15 -5.70 6.13 15.64
N GLU A 16 -6.78 6.83 16.01
CA GLU A 16 -8.08 6.18 16.23
C GLU A 16 -8.59 5.51 14.95
N GLN A 17 -8.44 6.18 13.80
CA GLN A 17 -8.79 5.60 12.50
C GLN A 17 -7.97 4.34 12.19
N PHE A 18 -6.66 4.37 12.43
CA PHE A 18 -5.78 3.21 12.24
C PHE A 18 -6.20 2.04 13.15
N ASP A 19 -6.43 2.31 14.43
CA ASP A 19 -6.81 1.31 15.43
C ASP A 19 -8.14 0.64 15.06
N GLN A 20 -9.15 1.43 14.67
CA GLN A 20 -10.44 0.90 14.19
C GLN A 20 -10.29 0.03 12.94
N ALA A 21 -9.51 0.47 11.95
CA ALA A 21 -9.27 -0.30 10.73
C ALA A 21 -8.58 -1.63 11.03
N ARG A 22 -7.56 -1.61 11.90
CA ARG A 22 -6.82 -2.80 12.36
C ARG A 22 -7.74 -3.78 13.10
N GLU A 23 -8.55 -3.32 14.04
CA GLU A 23 -9.49 -4.17 14.79
C GLU A 23 -10.54 -4.84 13.89
N MET A 24 -11.10 -4.08 12.93
CA MET A 24 -12.02 -4.63 11.93
C MET A 24 -11.34 -5.70 11.07
N ALA A 25 -10.11 -5.44 10.63
CA ALA A 25 -9.32 -6.35 9.83
C ALA A 25 -8.99 -7.65 10.58
N GLU A 26 -8.60 -7.58 11.85
CA GLU A 26 -8.33 -8.75 12.70
C GLU A 26 -9.53 -9.71 12.74
N VAL A 27 -10.74 -9.19 12.95
CA VAL A 27 -11.96 -10.00 12.97
C VAL A 27 -12.22 -10.60 11.60
N ARG A 28 -12.10 -9.80 10.52
CA ARG A 28 -12.36 -10.25 9.15
C ARG A 28 -11.40 -11.37 8.73
N LEU A 29 -10.13 -11.28 9.10
CA LEU A 29 -9.07 -12.21 8.69
C LEU A 29 -9.03 -13.50 9.53
N ARG A 30 -9.83 -13.63 10.61
CA ARG A 30 -9.90 -14.88 11.38
C ARG A 30 -10.24 -16.07 10.50
N GLY A 31 -9.46 -17.15 10.69
CA GLY A 31 -9.64 -18.42 9.98
C GLY A 31 -9.30 -18.37 8.49
N LEU A 32 -8.57 -17.36 8.00
CA LEU A 32 -8.02 -17.36 6.65
C LEU A 32 -7.08 -18.55 6.48
N GLY A 33 -7.41 -19.45 5.55
CA GLY A 33 -6.58 -20.59 5.17
C GLY A 33 -5.85 -20.38 3.86
N ASP A 34 -4.81 -21.18 3.61
CA ASP A 34 -3.92 -21.02 2.45
C ASP A 34 -4.65 -21.12 1.10
N GLU A 35 -5.66 -21.99 0.97
CA GLU A 35 -6.46 -22.11 -0.25
C GLU A 35 -7.26 -20.84 -0.55
N GLU A 36 -7.87 -20.23 0.47
CA GLU A 36 -8.61 -18.97 0.33
C GLU A 36 -7.66 -17.80 0.06
N TYR A 37 -6.51 -17.80 0.73
CA TYR A 37 -5.46 -16.79 0.59
C TYR A 37 -4.91 -16.72 -0.84
N LEU A 38 -4.66 -17.87 -1.45
CA LEU A 38 -4.14 -17.98 -2.82
C LEU A 38 -5.22 -18.04 -3.90
N TRP A 39 -6.49 -17.94 -3.53
CA TRP A 39 -7.59 -18.07 -4.48
C TRP A 39 -7.57 -16.96 -5.54
N GLU A 40 -7.59 -17.36 -6.81
CA GLU A 40 -7.76 -16.48 -7.97
C GLU A 40 -9.25 -16.31 -8.30
N PRO A 41 -9.84 -15.11 -8.12
CA PRO A 41 -11.27 -14.89 -8.34
C PRO A 41 -11.67 -14.91 -9.81
N ALA A 42 -10.74 -14.59 -10.70
CA ALA A 42 -10.96 -14.57 -12.15
C ALA A 42 -9.68 -14.95 -12.91
N PRO A 43 -9.79 -15.41 -14.18
CA PRO A 43 -8.64 -15.61 -15.04
C PRO A 43 -7.76 -14.35 -15.13
N GLY A 44 -6.45 -14.52 -15.10
CA GLY A 44 -5.50 -13.40 -15.15
C GLY A 44 -5.32 -12.66 -13.83
N SER A 45 -5.79 -13.23 -12.70
CA SER A 45 -5.58 -12.61 -11.40
C SER A 45 -4.10 -12.47 -11.06
N TRP A 46 -3.74 -11.34 -10.46
CA TRP A 46 -2.40 -11.12 -9.90
C TRP A 46 -2.31 -11.69 -8.50
N SER A 47 -1.19 -12.36 -8.20
CA SER A 47 -0.99 -13.04 -6.92
C SER A 47 0.44 -12.85 -6.42
N ILE A 48 0.76 -13.48 -5.29
CA ILE A 48 2.14 -13.91 -5.08
C ILE A 48 2.36 -15.20 -5.89
N ARG A 49 3.51 -15.31 -6.54
CA ARG A 49 3.89 -16.41 -7.40
C ARG A 49 5.23 -16.96 -6.94
N ARG A 50 5.49 -18.23 -7.24
CA ARG A 50 6.88 -18.69 -7.22
C ARG A 50 7.68 -17.86 -8.21
N ARG A 51 8.92 -17.52 -7.86
CA ARG A 51 9.78 -16.66 -8.69
C ARG A 51 9.93 -17.20 -10.11
N GLU A 52 10.05 -18.51 -10.27
CA GLU A 52 10.16 -19.17 -11.57
C GLU A 52 8.86 -19.16 -12.40
N GLU A 53 7.73 -18.86 -11.79
CA GLU A 53 6.39 -18.81 -12.42
C GLU A 53 5.91 -17.37 -12.67
N ALA A 54 6.62 -16.36 -12.16
CA ALA A 54 6.23 -14.97 -12.31
C ALA A 54 6.40 -14.51 -13.77
N VAL A 55 5.31 -13.98 -14.34
CA VAL A 55 5.27 -13.51 -15.73
C VAL A 55 5.09 -11.99 -15.84
N THR A 56 4.82 -11.31 -14.72
CA THR A 56 4.69 -9.85 -14.69
C THR A 56 6.07 -9.19 -14.74
N PRO A 57 6.22 -8.06 -15.46
CA PRO A 57 7.53 -7.54 -15.85
C PRO A 57 8.36 -6.97 -14.70
N ARG A 58 7.73 -6.64 -13.55
CA ARG A 58 8.42 -6.06 -12.39
C ARG A 58 8.16 -6.82 -11.09
N ALA A 59 7.80 -8.10 -11.17
CA ALA A 59 7.58 -8.92 -9.97
C ALA A 59 8.78 -8.85 -9.01
N TYR A 60 8.52 -8.71 -7.71
CA TYR A 60 9.56 -8.42 -6.72
C TYR A 60 9.38 -9.17 -5.40
N GLY A 61 10.42 -9.16 -4.56
CA GLY A 61 10.52 -9.89 -3.30
C GLY A 61 11.94 -10.47 -3.15
N PRO A 62 12.42 -10.76 -1.93
CA PRO A 62 13.77 -11.31 -1.70
C PRO A 62 13.83 -12.83 -1.87
N GLY A 63 12.71 -13.54 -1.68
CA GLY A 63 12.67 -14.98 -1.48
C GLY A 63 12.28 -15.81 -2.69
N ALA A 64 11.81 -17.04 -2.44
CA ALA A 64 11.31 -17.94 -3.47
C ALA A 64 9.96 -17.50 -4.04
N TRP A 65 9.21 -16.67 -3.30
CA TRP A 65 7.95 -16.09 -3.72
C TRP A 65 8.11 -14.61 -3.99
N VAL A 66 7.48 -14.15 -5.06
CA VAL A 66 7.46 -12.76 -5.50
C VAL A 66 6.02 -12.29 -5.66
N ILE A 67 5.77 -11.01 -5.45
CA ILE A 67 4.47 -10.40 -5.73
C ILE A 67 4.43 -9.91 -7.18
N ASP A 68 3.34 -10.18 -7.89
CA ASP A 68 3.13 -9.71 -9.25
C ASP A 68 3.12 -8.18 -9.31
N LYS A 69 3.82 -7.58 -10.29
CA LYS A 69 3.82 -6.12 -10.52
C LYS A 69 3.93 -5.82 -12.00
N GLY A 70 2.98 -5.04 -12.51
CA GLY A 70 2.90 -4.64 -13.90
C GLY A 70 3.99 -3.67 -14.33
N ALA A 71 4.02 -3.36 -15.63
CA ALA A 71 4.84 -2.29 -16.18
C ALA A 71 4.48 -0.94 -15.51
N PRO A 72 5.41 0.03 -15.44
CA PRO A 72 5.06 1.36 -14.97
C PRO A 72 4.10 2.03 -15.96
N ASP A 73 3.03 2.62 -15.42
CA ASP A 73 2.09 3.47 -16.16
C ASP A 73 1.40 4.42 -15.16
N ILE A 74 0.77 5.45 -15.70
CA ILE A 74 -0.11 6.35 -14.96
C ILE A 74 -1.54 5.91 -15.31
N PRO A 75 -2.30 5.34 -14.36
CA PRO A 75 -3.68 4.96 -14.61
C PRO A 75 -4.57 6.20 -14.78
N ALA A 76 -5.67 6.03 -15.48
CA ALA A 76 -6.54 7.11 -15.92
C ALA A 76 -7.22 7.82 -14.74
N ASN A 77 -7.48 7.12 -13.63
CA ASN A 77 -7.95 7.72 -12.38
C ASN A 77 -6.95 8.73 -11.77
N GLU A 78 -5.67 8.67 -12.16
CA GLU A 78 -4.58 9.53 -11.63
C GLU A 78 -4.25 10.72 -12.52
N TYR A 79 -4.89 10.85 -13.69
CA TYR A 79 -4.62 11.97 -14.61
C TYR A 79 -4.90 13.33 -13.95
N ALA A 80 -5.97 13.40 -13.14
CA ALA A 80 -6.30 14.60 -12.40
C ALA A 80 -5.26 14.91 -11.30
N GLU A 81 -4.63 13.88 -10.72
CA GLU A 81 -3.56 14.07 -9.74
C GLU A 81 -2.30 14.60 -10.40
N VAL A 82 -1.88 14.03 -11.53
CA VAL A 82 -0.75 14.52 -12.32
C VAL A 82 -0.92 16.01 -12.69
N ALA A 83 -2.13 16.41 -13.10
CA ALA A 83 -2.43 17.82 -13.37
C ALA A 83 -2.31 18.71 -12.13
N ARG A 84 -2.74 18.23 -10.95
CA ARG A 84 -2.58 18.95 -9.68
C ARG A 84 -1.12 19.08 -9.26
N GLN A 85 -0.30 18.04 -9.46
CA GLN A 85 1.13 18.05 -9.16
C GLN A 85 1.88 19.09 -10.00
N VAL A 86 1.57 19.19 -11.30
CA VAL A 86 2.15 20.25 -12.13
C VAL A 86 1.68 21.63 -11.66
N ALA A 87 0.38 21.77 -11.35
CA ALA A 87 -0.17 23.04 -10.87
C ALA A 87 0.40 23.49 -9.51
N SER A 88 0.86 22.55 -8.67
CA SER A 88 1.56 22.84 -7.42
C SER A 88 3.05 23.16 -7.59
N GLY A 89 3.58 23.07 -8.82
CA GLY A 89 4.95 23.43 -9.17
C GLY A 89 5.91 22.25 -9.32
N MET A 90 5.43 21.00 -9.25
CA MET A 90 6.25 19.82 -9.50
C MET A 90 6.65 19.74 -10.98
N SER A 91 7.91 19.40 -11.25
CA SER A 91 8.39 19.24 -12.63
C SER A 91 7.88 17.93 -13.25
N VAL A 92 7.62 17.94 -14.56
CA VAL A 92 7.24 16.73 -15.33
C VAL A 92 8.27 15.62 -15.18
N ALA A 93 9.57 15.97 -15.09
CA ALA A 93 10.65 14.99 -14.88
C ALA A 93 10.55 14.29 -13.51
N LYS A 94 10.20 15.03 -12.44
CA LYS A 94 9.99 14.47 -11.11
C LYS A 94 8.75 13.56 -11.08
N ILE A 95 7.66 13.98 -11.72
CA ILE A 95 6.46 13.14 -11.85
C ILE A 95 6.81 11.84 -12.60
N ALA A 96 7.57 11.92 -13.69
CA ALA A 96 8.00 10.74 -14.43
C ALA A 96 8.85 9.80 -13.57
N GLU A 97 9.75 10.34 -12.75
CA GLU A 97 10.55 9.58 -11.78
C GLU A 97 9.66 8.87 -10.74
N ASP A 98 8.74 9.60 -10.10
CA ASP A 98 7.86 9.07 -9.05
C ASP A 98 6.95 7.94 -9.56
N TRP A 99 6.41 8.11 -10.78
CA TRP A 99 5.58 7.10 -11.43
C TRP A 99 6.41 6.00 -12.14
N SER A 100 7.74 6.15 -12.17
CA SER A 100 8.67 5.29 -12.92
C SER A 100 8.34 5.18 -14.42
N VAL A 101 7.79 6.23 -15.02
CA VAL A 101 7.43 6.33 -16.44
C VAL A 101 8.38 7.26 -17.19
N SER A 102 8.21 7.39 -18.52
CA SER A 102 8.94 8.40 -19.29
C SER A 102 8.33 9.80 -19.12
N VAL A 103 9.13 10.84 -19.35
CA VAL A 103 8.64 12.23 -19.45
C VAL A 103 7.54 12.35 -20.51
N GLU A 104 7.74 11.70 -21.66
CA GLU A 104 6.77 11.65 -22.76
C GLU A 104 5.41 11.10 -22.29
N ARG A 105 5.41 10.06 -21.44
CA ARG A 105 4.16 9.51 -20.89
C ARG A 105 3.41 10.52 -20.02
N VAL A 106 4.13 11.28 -19.19
CA VAL A 106 3.51 12.35 -18.39
C VAL A 106 2.96 13.46 -19.29
N GLU A 107 3.68 13.84 -20.34
CA GLU A 107 3.22 14.82 -21.33
C GLU A 107 1.95 14.35 -22.07
N GLU A 108 1.87 13.07 -22.44
CA GLU A 108 0.65 12.47 -23.01
C GLU A 108 -0.54 12.59 -22.06
N VAL A 109 -0.33 12.27 -20.77
CA VAL A 109 -1.37 12.40 -19.73
C VAL A 109 -1.84 13.85 -19.60
N LEU A 110 -0.92 14.81 -19.57
CA LEU A 110 -1.24 16.23 -19.46
C LEU A 110 -1.92 16.78 -20.73
N ALA A 111 -1.60 16.22 -21.90
CA ALA A 111 -2.22 16.58 -23.17
C ALA A 111 -3.59 15.90 -23.39
N PHE A 112 -3.95 14.92 -22.55
CA PHE A 112 -5.22 14.20 -22.68
C PHE A 112 -6.41 15.17 -22.56
N THR A 113 -7.33 15.09 -23.52
CA THR A 113 -8.59 15.84 -23.52
C THR A 113 -9.73 14.86 -23.73
N GLY A 114 -10.79 14.99 -22.93
CA GLY A 114 -11.95 14.10 -22.97
C GLY A 114 -12.19 13.40 -21.64
N GLU A 115 -13.09 12.41 -21.66
CA GLU A 115 -13.38 11.55 -20.52
C GLU A 115 -12.43 10.34 -20.54
N PRO A 116 -11.64 10.09 -19.48
CA PRO A 116 -10.77 8.94 -19.41
C PRO A 116 -11.59 7.64 -19.38
N GLU A 117 -11.14 6.62 -20.12
CA GLU A 117 -11.70 5.28 -20.00
C GLU A 117 -11.38 4.69 -18.62
N PRO A 118 -12.24 3.82 -18.05
CA PRO A 118 -11.96 3.15 -16.79
C PRO A 118 -10.68 2.33 -16.83
N ASP A 119 -9.94 2.33 -15.73
CA ASP A 119 -8.70 1.56 -15.61
C ASP A 119 -8.94 0.06 -15.79
N VAL A 120 -8.12 -0.55 -16.64
CA VAL A 120 -8.10 -2.00 -16.85
C VAL A 120 -7.02 -2.59 -15.96
N VAL A 121 -7.38 -2.83 -14.70
CA VAL A 121 -6.49 -3.46 -13.70
C VAL A 121 -6.85 -4.93 -13.48
N PRO A 122 -5.86 -5.84 -13.38
CA PRO A 122 -6.12 -7.23 -13.02
C PRO A 122 -6.72 -7.34 -11.61
N ILE A 123 -7.64 -8.28 -11.42
CA ILE A 123 -8.12 -8.63 -10.08
C ILE A 123 -6.94 -9.23 -9.31
N THR A 124 -6.74 -8.79 -8.06
CA THR A 124 -5.68 -9.32 -7.20
C THR A 124 -6.23 -10.35 -6.22
N THR A 125 -5.40 -11.33 -5.82
CA THR A 125 -5.76 -12.31 -4.77
C THR A 125 -5.69 -11.68 -3.37
N ILE A 126 -6.18 -12.39 -2.34
CA ILE A 126 -5.97 -11.97 -0.94
C ILE A 126 -4.46 -11.94 -0.64
N ALA A 127 -3.70 -12.92 -1.14
CA ALA A 127 -2.25 -12.97 -0.97
C ALA A 127 -1.53 -11.77 -1.57
N TRP A 128 -1.94 -11.32 -2.76
CA TRP A 128 -1.40 -10.11 -3.35
C TRP A 128 -1.69 -8.88 -2.49
N ARG A 129 -2.95 -8.67 -2.09
CA ARG A 129 -3.35 -7.48 -1.31
C ARG A 129 -2.67 -7.42 0.05
N LEU A 130 -2.60 -8.55 0.76
CA LEU A 130 -1.91 -8.62 2.04
C LEU A 130 -0.39 -8.42 1.87
N GLY A 131 0.19 -9.02 0.82
CA GLY A 131 1.60 -8.82 0.47
C GLY A 131 1.94 -7.37 0.15
N HIS A 132 1.10 -6.69 -0.64
CA HIS A 132 1.23 -5.28 -0.96
C HIS A 132 1.20 -4.41 0.30
N LEU A 133 0.16 -4.55 1.14
CA LEU A 133 0.09 -3.81 2.40
C LEU A 133 1.32 -4.08 3.30
N HIS A 134 1.76 -5.33 3.40
CA HIS A 134 2.94 -5.66 4.19
C HIS A 134 4.21 -4.99 3.64
N SER A 135 4.42 -5.05 2.32
CA SER A 135 5.53 -4.39 1.63
C SER A 135 5.52 -2.88 1.86
N ASP A 136 4.36 -2.25 1.79
CA ASP A 136 4.19 -0.81 1.94
C ASP A 136 4.44 -0.36 3.37
N PHE A 137 3.83 -1.02 4.36
CA PHE A 137 4.04 -0.68 5.77
C PHE A 137 5.46 -0.97 6.25
N GLU A 138 6.05 -2.10 5.86
CA GLU A 138 7.43 -2.44 6.22
C GLU A 138 8.41 -1.45 5.58
N GLY A 139 8.23 -1.16 4.29
CA GLY A 139 9.03 -0.20 3.55
C GLY A 139 8.97 1.20 4.15
N ARG A 140 7.76 1.75 4.32
CA ARG A 140 7.58 3.08 4.91
C ARG A 140 8.12 3.14 6.34
N TRP A 141 7.94 2.07 7.14
CA TRP A 141 8.49 2.03 8.49
C TRP A 141 10.03 2.07 8.49
N GLN A 142 10.69 1.24 7.67
CA GLN A 142 12.15 1.22 7.58
C GLN A 142 12.72 2.54 7.08
N TRP A 143 12.00 3.22 6.19
CA TRP A 143 12.42 4.50 5.61
C TRP A 143 11.94 5.75 6.37
N THR A 144 11.14 5.58 7.43
CA THR A 144 10.78 6.64 8.38
C THR A 144 11.55 6.49 9.68
N PHE A 145 11.43 5.33 10.34
CA PHE A 145 11.89 5.06 11.69
C PHE A 145 13.09 4.10 11.77
N GLY A 146 13.32 3.33 10.71
CA GLY A 146 14.40 2.35 10.62
C GLY A 146 15.72 2.92 10.05
N GLU A 147 16.59 2.01 9.61
CA GLU A 147 17.96 2.36 9.17
C GLU A 147 18.05 2.93 7.75
N ARG A 148 16.99 2.78 6.94
CA ARG A 148 16.92 3.26 5.54
C ARG A 148 18.03 2.68 4.63
N ARG A 149 18.36 1.40 4.79
CA ARG A 149 19.50 0.75 4.09
C ARG A 149 19.11 -0.17 2.96
N GLU A 150 17.93 -0.77 3.03
CA GLU A 150 17.51 -1.81 2.11
C GLU A 150 16.40 -1.28 1.19
N ASP A 151 16.46 -1.70 -0.08
CA ASP A 151 15.40 -1.46 -1.05
C ASP A 151 14.08 -2.03 -0.49
N PRO A 152 13.00 -1.23 -0.40
CA PRO A 152 11.74 -1.71 0.14
C PRO A 152 11.19 -2.99 -0.49
N HIS A 153 11.46 -3.23 -1.77
CA HIS A 153 11.03 -4.43 -2.48
C HIS A 153 11.72 -5.72 -1.99
N LEU A 154 12.76 -5.61 -1.15
CA LEU A 154 13.49 -6.75 -0.58
C LEU A 154 13.16 -7.01 0.89
N LEU A 155 12.39 -6.16 1.55
CA LEU A 155 12.13 -6.25 2.99
C LEU A 155 11.16 -7.38 3.38
N VAL A 156 10.25 -7.75 2.48
CA VAL A 156 9.17 -8.70 2.77
C VAL A 156 9.39 -10.01 2.00
N ASP A 157 9.77 -11.05 2.73
CA ASP A 157 9.77 -12.42 2.22
C ASP A 157 8.33 -12.96 2.14
N PHE A 158 7.75 -12.88 0.94
CA PHE A 158 6.40 -13.35 0.67
C PHE A 158 6.28 -14.86 0.89
N THR A 159 5.10 -15.31 1.32
CA THR A 159 4.85 -16.70 1.68
C THR A 159 3.45 -17.14 1.24
N PRO A 160 3.29 -18.39 0.75
CA PRO A 160 1.98 -18.95 0.42
C PRO A 160 1.18 -19.35 1.67
N SER A 161 1.82 -19.34 2.85
CA SER A 161 1.15 -19.63 4.12
C SER A 161 0.44 -18.38 4.64
N ALA A 162 -0.89 -18.43 4.69
CA ALA A 162 -1.73 -17.35 5.19
C ALA A 162 -1.41 -17.03 6.65
N SER A 163 -1.20 -18.05 7.49
CA SER A 163 -0.90 -17.86 8.91
C SER A 163 0.43 -17.13 9.11
N LEU A 164 1.48 -17.51 8.37
CA LEU A 164 2.78 -16.86 8.48
C LEU A 164 2.76 -15.44 7.91
N ALA A 165 2.03 -15.21 6.81
CA ALA A 165 1.84 -13.88 6.25
C ALA A 165 1.15 -12.95 7.26
N LEU A 166 0.07 -13.40 7.89
CA LEU A 166 -0.65 -12.64 8.92
C LEU A 166 0.21 -12.38 10.16
N GLU A 167 0.93 -13.39 10.66
CA GLU A 167 1.84 -13.23 11.81
C GLU A 167 2.84 -12.09 11.58
N ARG A 168 3.52 -12.10 10.43
CA ARG A 168 4.52 -11.08 10.09
C ARG A 168 3.86 -9.72 9.89
N PHE A 169 2.75 -9.67 9.15
CA PHE A 169 2.03 -8.43 8.87
C PHE A 169 1.54 -7.73 10.14
N TRP A 170 0.94 -8.48 11.08
CA TRP A 170 0.49 -7.90 12.34
C TRP A 170 1.64 -7.36 13.18
N ALA A 171 2.78 -8.06 13.21
CA ALA A 171 3.97 -7.56 13.90
C ALA A 171 4.46 -6.22 13.31
N THR A 172 4.42 -6.06 11.98
CA THR A 172 4.75 -4.81 11.29
C THR A 172 3.75 -3.70 11.65
N LEU A 173 2.44 -3.98 11.64
CA LEU A 173 1.42 -2.98 12.01
C LEU A 173 1.52 -2.56 13.47
N ASP A 174 1.79 -3.48 14.39
CA ASP A 174 1.96 -3.18 15.81
C ASP A 174 3.18 -2.28 16.04
N ARG A 175 4.29 -2.58 15.36
CA ARG A 175 5.50 -1.75 15.40
C ARG A 175 5.26 -0.36 14.80
N HIS A 176 4.57 -0.29 13.66
CA HIS A 176 4.18 0.97 13.05
C HIS A 176 3.32 1.81 14.00
N ARG A 177 2.29 1.20 14.58
CA ARG A 177 1.38 1.85 15.52
C ARG A 177 2.09 2.37 16.77
N ALA A 178 3.05 1.62 17.30
CA ALA A 178 3.88 2.06 18.42
C ALA A 178 4.72 3.29 18.05
N SER A 179 5.36 3.29 16.87
CA SER A 179 6.19 4.41 16.40
C SER A 179 5.39 5.69 16.17
N ILE A 180 4.23 5.61 15.48
CA ILE A 180 3.41 6.81 15.23
C ILE A 180 2.80 7.37 16.53
N GLY A 181 2.56 6.51 17.53
CA GLY A 181 2.07 6.92 18.84
C GLY A 181 3.05 7.79 19.64
N ALA A 182 4.33 7.81 19.26
CA ALA A 182 5.37 8.60 19.90
C ALA A 182 5.69 9.92 19.18
N LEU A 183 5.01 10.22 18.06
CA LEU A 183 5.24 11.43 17.29
C LEU A 183 4.75 12.69 18.00
N THR A 184 5.48 13.79 17.83
CA THR A 184 5.06 15.13 18.24
C THR A 184 4.30 15.85 17.13
N GLU A 185 3.51 16.86 17.48
CA GLU A 185 2.83 17.73 16.50
C GLU A 185 3.80 18.37 15.49
N GLU A 186 5.01 18.75 15.92
CA GLU A 186 6.04 19.29 15.03
C GLU A 186 6.51 18.25 14.00
N GLN A 187 6.70 16.99 14.43
CA GLN A 187 7.09 15.90 13.52
C GLN A 187 6.02 15.58 12.47
N LEU A 188 4.73 15.82 12.77
CA LEU A 188 3.66 15.66 11.79
C LEU A 188 3.81 16.65 10.62
N ASP A 189 4.33 17.83 10.88
CA ASP A 189 4.51 18.89 9.89
C ASP A 189 5.89 18.82 9.19
N THR A 190 6.75 17.89 9.61
CA THR A 190 8.08 17.70 9.00
C THR A 190 7.95 17.06 7.62
N VAL A 191 8.26 17.84 6.59
CA VAL A 191 8.44 17.35 5.22
C VAL A 191 9.63 16.41 5.14
N GLY A 192 9.43 15.24 4.53
CA GLY A 192 10.48 14.25 4.36
C GLY A 192 10.89 13.53 5.64
N LEU A 193 10.05 13.52 6.68
CA LEU A 193 10.28 12.64 7.84
C LEU A 193 10.34 11.17 7.39
N SER A 194 9.39 10.77 6.53
CA SER A 194 9.50 9.56 5.71
C SER A 194 10.39 9.87 4.50
N GLN A 195 11.32 8.98 4.19
CA GLN A 195 12.12 9.05 2.97
C GLN A 195 11.85 7.85 2.06
N TYR A 196 10.66 7.27 2.15
CA TYR A 196 10.30 6.10 1.36
C TYR A 196 10.46 6.40 -0.15
N PRO A 197 11.22 5.58 -0.90
CA PRO A 197 11.67 5.96 -2.24
C PRO A 197 10.63 5.76 -3.35
N TYR A 198 9.48 5.14 -3.05
CA TYR A 198 8.45 4.83 -4.05
C TYR A 198 7.17 5.62 -3.80
N GLY A 199 7.21 6.90 -4.13
CA GLY A 199 6.10 7.83 -3.95
C GLY A 199 6.59 9.22 -3.54
N SER A 200 5.65 10.05 -3.10
CA SER A 200 5.89 11.44 -2.71
C SER A 200 6.36 11.63 -1.26
N ASP A 201 6.55 10.56 -0.48
CA ASP A 201 6.95 10.64 0.94
C ASP A 201 8.07 11.63 1.26
N PRO A 202 9.19 11.69 0.49
CA PRO A 202 10.28 12.61 0.78
C PRO A 202 9.88 14.09 0.66
N ASP A 203 8.83 14.37 -0.11
CA ASP A 203 8.35 15.71 -0.46
C ASP A 203 7.09 16.12 0.34
N ASP A 204 6.46 15.18 1.04
CA ASP A 204 5.23 15.41 1.81
C ASP A 204 5.50 15.62 3.30
N ALA A 205 4.66 16.44 3.93
CA ALA A 205 4.57 16.50 5.39
C ALA A 205 4.07 15.15 5.92
N TYR A 206 4.69 14.67 7.01
CA TYR A 206 4.42 13.31 7.51
C TYR A 206 2.95 13.02 7.82
N ILE A 207 2.18 14.02 8.24
CA ILE A 207 0.74 13.88 8.46
C ILE A 207 -0.02 13.41 7.21
N GLY A 208 0.38 13.88 6.03
CA GLY A 208 -0.16 13.46 4.75
C GLY A 208 0.21 12.01 4.44
N THR A 209 1.48 11.65 4.63
CA THR A 209 1.97 10.27 4.51
C THR A 209 1.23 9.31 5.42
N LEU A 210 1.00 9.69 6.69
CA LEU A 210 0.27 8.90 7.67
C LEU A 210 -1.21 8.73 7.28
N ALA A 211 -1.87 9.81 6.87
CA ALA A 211 -3.25 9.76 6.41
C ALA A 211 -3.39 8.86 5.17
N ASN A 212 -2.44 8.92 4.23
CA ASN A 212 -2.42 8.02 3.08
C ASN A 212 -2.23 6.56 3.49
N GLY A 213 -1.29 6.26 4.38
CA GLY A 213 -1.09 4.90 4.89
C GLY A 213 -2.33 4.30 5.55
N ASN A 214 -3.09 5.12 6.29
CA ASN A 214 -4.39 4.70 6.83
C ASN A 214 -5.42 4.42 5.73
N LEU A 215 -5.48 5.29 4.71
CA LEU A 215 -6.38 5.13 3.57
C LEU A 215 -6.09 3.82 2.82
N GLU A 216 -4.82 3.52 2.54
CA GLU A 216 -4.36 2.28 1.91
C GLU A 216 -4.79 1.05 2.71
N LEU A 217 -4.58 1.07 4.03
CA LEU A 217 -4.99 -0.02 4.91
C LEU A 217 -6.51 -0.24 4.83
N ILE A 218 -7.31 0.82 4.93
CA ILE A 218 -8.78 0.74 4.88
C ILE A 218 -9.25 0.22 3.52
N HIS A 219 -8.72 0.79 2.44
CA HIS A 219 -9.07 0.46 1.07
C HIS A 219 -8.86 -1.04 0.80
N HIS A 220 -7.64 -1.53 1.00
CA HIS A 220 -7.30 -2.91 0.68
C HIS A 220 -7.89 -3.93 1.68
N MET A 221 -8.11 -3.56 2.94
CA MET A 221 -8.81 -4.45 3.89
C MET A 221 -10.28 -4.60 3.55
N ALA A 222 -10.93 -3.56 3.00
CA ALA A 222 -12.30 -3.67 2.50
C ALA A 222 -12.37 -4.63 1.30
N GLU A 223 -11.43 -4.54 0.36
CA GLU A 223 -11.36 -5.47 -0.77
C GLU A 223 -11.07 -6.92 -0.34
N ILE A 224 -10.16 -7.12 0.62
CA ILE A 224 -9.92 -8.44 1.20
C ILE A 224 -11.20 -8.99 1.84
N ALA A 225 -11.94 -8.16 2.59
CA ALA A 225 -13.20 -8.58 3.18
C ALA A 225 -14.22 -9.02 2.12
N LEU A 226 -14.33 -8.28 1.01
CA LEU A 226 -15.17 -8.66 -0.12
C LEU A 226 -14.73 -9.99 -0.74
N LEU A 227 -13.43 -10.20 -0.95
CA LEU A 227 -12.92 -11.48 -1.48
C LEU A 227 -13.23 -12.67 -0.55
N ARG A 228 -13.12 -12.49 0.76
CA ARG A 228 -13.51 -13.53 1.72
C ARG A 228 -15.01 -13.85 1.64
N ASP A 229 -15.85 -12.83 1.49
CA ASP A 229 -17.29 -13.01 1.35
C ASP A 229 -17.62 -13.76 0.03
N LEU A 230 -16.95 -13.43 -1.07
CA LEU A 230 -17.06 -14.17 -2.34
C LEU A 230 -16.55 -15.62 -2.23
N TRP A 231 -15.42 -15.85 -1.57
CA TRP A 231 -14.89 -17.21 -1.34
C TRP A 231 -15.89 -18.08 -0.58
N ARG A 232 -16.51 -17.52 0.47
CA ARG A 232 -17.52 -18.22 1.28
C ARG A 232 -18.79 -18.51 0.51
N ALA A 233 -19.22 -17.59 -0.36
CA ALA A 233 -20.41 -17.75 -1.19
C ALA A 233 -20.25 -18.77 -2.35
N ARG A 234 -19.02 -19.18 -2.66
CA ARG A 234 -18.74 -20.26 -3.63
C ARG A 234 -19.04 -21.66 -3.10
N ARG A 235 -19.20 -21.80 -1.78
CA ARG A 235 -19.43 -23.08 -1.10
C ARG A 235 -20.91 -23.43 -1.06
#